data_AF-A0A4R3Z2Y1-F1
#
_entry.id   AF-A0A4R3Z2Y1-F1
#
_cell.length_a   1.000
_cell.length_b   1.000
_cell.length_c   1.000
_cell.angle_alpha   90.00
_cell.angle_beta   90.00
_cell.angle_gamma   90.00
#
_symmetry.space_group_name_H-M   'P 1'
#
loop_
_entity.id
_entity.type
_entity.pdbx_description
1 polymer ?
#
loop_
_entity_poly.entity_id
_entity_poly.type
_entity_poly.pdbx_seq_one_letter_code
_entity_poly.pdbx_strand_id
1 'polypeptide(L)'
;MEHVTDIDKKVYLEDCKEIVKTTIALENIVLTDHELTILTEEIMDTSLMMGGDYSKENIRNIAVQYVRSNFLPRFKAAHQD
;
A
#
# COMPACT_ATOMS: atom_id res chain seq x y z
N MET A 1 -20.10 15.48 -12.93
CA MET A 1 -19.42 14.31 -12.36
C MET A 1 -18.09 14.84 -11.88
N GLU A 2 -17.88 14.87 -10.56
CA GLU A 2 -16.70 15.46 -9.94
C GLU A 2 -15.44 14.80 -10.47
N HIS A 3 -14.43 15.63 -10.74
CA HIS A 3 -13.16 15.23 -11.31
C HIS A 3 -12.54 14.11 -10.46
N VAL A 4 -12.24 12.96 -11.07
CA VAL A 4 -11.20 12.08 -10.54
C VAL A 4 -9.97 12.97 -10.37
N THR A 5 -9.57 13.19 -9.13
CA THR A 5 -8.31 13.87 -8.84
C THR A 5 -7.23 13.00 -9.46
N ASP A 6 -6.65 13.47 -10.57
CA ASP A 6 -5.60 12.76 -11.29
C ASP A 6 -4.29 12.97 -10.50
N ILE A 7 -4.18 12.30 -9.35
CA ILE A 7 -3.03 12.40 -8.44
C ILE A 7 -1.93 11.51 -9.02
N ASP A 8 -0.82 12.13 -9.43
CA ASP A 8 0.34 11.40 -9.96
C ASP A 8 0.96 10.50 -8.89
N LYS A 9 0.71 9.19 -8.99
CA LYS A 9 1.25 8.16 -8.09
C LYS A 9 2.76 8.24 -7.95
N LYS A 10 3.48 8.55 -9.03
CA LYS A 10 4.96 8.49 -9.04
C LYS A 10 5.58 9.48 -8.07
N VAL A 11 4.92 10.62 -7.85
CA VAL A 11 5.38 11.67 -6.93
C VAL A 11 5.31 11.18 -5.46
N TYR A 12 4.36 10.32 -5.14
CA TYR A 12 4.07 9.89 -3.76
C TYR A 12 4.57 8.49 -3.43
N LEU A 13 5.00 7.71 -4.44
CA LEU A 13 5.30 6.29 -4.30
C LEU A 13 6.33 6.02 -3.20
N GLU A 14 7.45 6.74 -3.18
CA GLU A 14 8.52 6.51 -2.19
C GLU A 14 8.06 6.82 -0.75
N ASP A 15 7.36 7.93 -0.54
CA ASP A 15 6.81 8.29 0.77
C ASP A 15 5.78 7.27 1.25
N CYS A 16 4.89 6.84 0.35
CA CYS A 16 3.90 5.79 0.64
C CYS A 16 4.60 4.46 0.96
N LYS A 17 5.64 4.11 0.21
CA LYS A 17 6.41 2.87 0.37
C LYS A 17 7.09 2.81 1.73
N GLU A 18 7.64 3.92 2.21
CA GLU A 18 8.22 3.99 3.56
C GLU A 18 7.16 3.74 4.65
N ILE A 19 5.97 4.30 4.48
CA ILE A 19 4.84 4.09 5.40
C ILE A 19 4.40 2.62 5.39
N VAL A 20 4.24 2.02 4.21
CA VAL A 20 3.85 0.61 4.06
C VAL A 20 4.91 -0.28 4.69
N LYS A 21 6.19 -0.08 4.36
CA LYS A 21 7.33 -0.84 4.89
C LYS A 21 7.36 -0.82 6.42
N THR A 22 7.26 0.36 7.03
CA THR A 22 7.27 0.50 8.49
C THR A 22 6.05 -0.13 9.15
N THR A 23 4.89 -0.08 8.49
CA THR A 23 3.63 -0.65 9.01
C THR A 23 3.65 -2.17 9.01
N ILE A 24 4.13 -2.80 7.92
CA ILE A 24 4.14 -4.26 7.79
C ILE A 24 5.34 -4.92 8.48
N ALA A 25 6.37 -4.15 8.88
CA ALA A 25 7.58 -4.68 9.51
C ALA A 25 7.31 -5.49 10.79
N LEU A 26 6.16 -5.30 11.44
CA LEU A 26 5.77 -6.03 12.63
C LEU A 26 5.28 -7.47 12.34
N GLU A 27 4.90 -7.78 11.10
CA GLU A 27 4.24 -9.05 10.75
C GLU A 27 5.19 -10.22 10.47
N ASN A 28 6.50 -10.08 10.70
CA ASN A 28 7.53 -11.10 10.40
C ASN A 28 7.48 -11.59 8.93
N ILE A 29 6.97 -10.75 8.03
CA ILE A 29 6.91 -10.97 6.58
C ILE A 29 7.93 -10.04 5.93
N VAL A 30 8.88 -10.64 5.22
CA VAL A 30 9.88 -9.91 4.43
C VAL A 30 9.43 -9.91 2.97
N LEU A 31 9.23 -8.71 2.42
CA LEU A 31 9.00 -8.49 0.99
C LEU A 31 10.29 -7.95 0.35
N THR A 32 10.55 -8.33 -0.89
CA THR A 32 11.54 -7.71 -1.76
C THR A 32 11.16 -6.27 -2.07
N ASP A 33 12.10 -5.49 -2.60
CA ASP A 33 11.80 -4.11 -3.01
C ASP A 33 10.69 -4.05 -4.08
N HIS A 34 10.68 -5.01 -5.00
CA HIS A 34 9.67 -5.12 -6.05
C HIS A 34 8.29 -5.48 -5.48
N GLU A 35 8.19 -6.51 -4.64
CA GLU A 35 6.95 -6.92 -3.97
C GLU A 35 6.39 -5.77 -3.11
N LEU A 36 7.28 -5.03 -2.42
CA LEU A 36 6.89 -3.88 -1.61
C LEU A 36 6.36 -2.72 -2.47
N THR A 37 6.95 -2.48 -3.65
CA THR A 37 6.42 -1.49 -4.61
C THR A 37 5.01 -1.88 -5.06
N ILE A 38 4.79 -3.14 -5.47
CA ILE A 38 3.47 -3.63 -5.91
C ILE A 38 2.44 -3.46 -4.80
N LEU A 39 2.76 -3.89 -3.57
CA LEU A 39 1.87 -3.74 -2.42
C LEU A 39 1.53 -2.26 -2.16
N THR A 40 2.52 -1.38 -2.30
CA THR A 40 2.33 0.06 -2.09
C THR A 40 1.38 0.64 -3.12
N GLU A 41 1.54 0.29 -4.40
CA GLU A 41 0.63 0.72 -5.47
C GLU A 41 -0.80 0.21 -5.26
N GLU A 42 -0.98 -1.05 -4.84
CA GLU A 42 -2.32 -1.58 -4.50
C GLU A 42 -2.99 -0.82 -3.35
N ILE A 43 -2.21 -0.45 -2.32
CA ILE A 43 -2.71 0.32 -1.17
C ILE A 43 -3.08 1.76 -1.59
N MET A 44 -2.25 2.39 -2.42
CA MET A 44 -2.52 3.71 -3.00
C MET A 44 -3.83 3.69 -3.80
N ASP A 45 -4.02 2.66 -4.64
CA ASP A 45 -5.21 2.51 -5.48
C ASP A 45 -6.46 2.30 -4.64
N THR A 46 -6.35 1.46 -3.63
CA THR A 46 -7.42 1.22 -2.65
C THR A 46 -7.81 2.52 -1.96
N SER A 47 -6.84 3.38 -1.64
CA SER A 47 -7.12 4.67 -1.03
C SER A 47 -7.98 5.56 -1.94
N LEU A 48 -7.59 5.72 -3.20
CA LEU A 48 -8.39 6.50 -4.16
C LEU A 48 -9.77 5.88 -4.41
N MET A 49 -9.86 4.56 -4.54
CA MET A 49 -11.12 3.86 -4.75
C MET A 49 -12.10 4.06 -3.59
N MET A 50 -11.60 4.27 -2.37
CA MET A 50 -12.40 4.58 -1.18
C MET A 50 -12.71 6.07 -1.02
N GLY A 51 -12.31 6.92 -1.98
CA GLY A 51 -12.47 8.38 -1.90
C GLY A 51 -11.44 9.07 -1.01
N GLY A 52 -10.34 8.38 -0.66
CA GLY A 52 -9.20 8.93 0.07
C GLY A 52 -8.15 9.56 -0.85
N ASP A 53 -6.94 9.68 -0.32
CA ASP A 53 -5.76 10.27 -0.95
C ASP A 53 -4.48 9.55 -0.49
N TYR A 54 -3.33 9.98 -0.99
CA TYR A 54 -2.03 9.42 -0.60
C TYR A 54 -1.48 10.01 0.72
N SER A 55 -2.34 10.57 1.57
CA SER A 55 -1.90 11.04 2.89
C SER A 55 -1.43 9.87 3.74
N LYS A 56 -0.47 10.17 4.63
CA LYS A 56 0.11 9.20 5.55
C LYS A 56 -0.92 8.45 6.40
N GLU A 57 -2.00 9.13 6.78
CA GLU A 57 -3.09 8.55 7.55
C GLU A 57 -3.82 7.48 6.73
N ASN A 58 -4.24 7.82 5.51
CA ASN A 58 -4.97 6.90 4.64
C ASN A 58 -4.16 5.67 4.25
N ILE A 59 -2.90 5.87 3.81
CA ILE A 59 -2.00 4.78 3.44
C ILE A 59 -1.75 3.84 4.62
N ARG A 60 -1.47 4.40 5.80
CA ARG A 60 -1.26 3.59 7.01
C ARG A 60 -2.53 2.82 7.40
N ASN A 61 -3.69 3.47 7.35
CA ASN A 61 -4.95 2.85 7.75
C ASN A 61 -5.24 1.60 6.89
N ILE A 62 -5.03 1.68 5.58
CA ILE A 62 -5.22 0.54 4.67
C ILE A 62 -4.15 -0.53 4.89
N ALA A 63 -2.87 -0.15 5.03
CA ALA A 63 -1.80 -1.09 5.32
C ALA A 63 -2.07 -1.90 6.62
N VAL A 64 -2.55 -1.22 7.67
CA VAL A 64 -2.96 -1.87 8.94
C VAL A 64 -4.16 -2.81 8.73
N GLN A 65 -5.11 -2.46 7.86
CA GLN A 65 -6.22 -3.37 7.54
C GLN A 65 -5.72 -4.64 6.86
N TYR A 66 -4.79 -4.54 5.91
CA TYR A 66 -4.20 -5.69 5.20
C TYR A 66 -3.44 -6.61 6.15
N VAL A 67 -2.70 -6.02 7.09
CA VAL A 67 -2.07 -6.73 8.21
C VAL A 67 -3.13 -7.48 9.03
N ARG A 68 -4.15 -6.78 9.54
CA ARG A 68 -5.20 -7.35 10.39
C ARG A 68 -6.04 -8.42 9.71
N SER A 69 -6.22 -8.33 8.40
CA SER A 69 -6.95 -9.32 7.60
C SER A 69 -6.11 -10.53 7.19
N ASN A 70 -4.84 -10.61 7.64
CA ASN A 70 -3.89 -11.65 7.26
C ASN A 70 -3.73 -11.75 5.71
N PHE A 71 -3.75 -10.61 5.02
CA PHE A 71 -3.64 -10.53 3.56
C PHE A 71 -2.21 -10.79 3.08
N LEU A 72 -1.22 -10.27 3.80
CA LEU A 72 0.19 -10.24 3.39
C LEU A 72 0.79 -11.62 3.04
N PRO A 73 0.51 -12.72 3.76
CA PRO A 73 1.01 -14.04 3.34
C PRO A 73 0.50 -14.49 1.97
N ARG A 74 -0.76 -14.17 1.65
CA ARG A 74 -1.36 -14.51 0.34
C ARG A 74 -0.80 -13.63 -0.76
N PHE A 75 -0.64 -12.34 -0.47
CA PHE A 75 0.01 -11.40 -1.37
C PHE A 75 1.41 -11.87 -1.75
N LYS A 76 2.24 -12.20 -0.74
CA LYS A 76 3.59 -12.70 -0.98
C LYS A 76 3.59 -13.96 -1.84
N ALA A 77 2.77 -14.96 -1.50
CA ALA A 77 2.71 -16.20 -2.27
C ALA A 77 2.30 -15.99 -3.75
N ALA A 78 1.53 -14.94 -4.06
CA ALA A 78 1.10 -14.62 -5.42
C ALA A 78 2.13 -13.84 -6.24
N HIS A 79 3.08 -13.16 -5.58
CA HIS A 79 4.09 -12.29 -6.21
C HIS A 79 5.52 -12.77 -5.96
N GLN A 80 5.67 -13.98 -5.43
CA GLN A 80 6.97 -14.60 -5.21
C GLN A 80 7.50 -15.12 -6.55
N ASP A 81 8.49 -14.43 -7.10
CA ASP A 81 9.31 -14.91 -8.23
C ASP A 81 10.26 -16.04 -7.82
#